data_AF-A0A9P7GL39-F1
#
_entry.id   AF-A0A9P7GL39-F1
#
_cell.length_a   1.000
_cell.length_b   1.000
_cell.length_c   1.000
_cell.angle_alpha   90.00
_cell.angle_beta   90.00
_cell.angle_gamma   90.00
#
_symmetry.space_group_name_H-M   'P 1'
#
loop_
_entity.id
_entity.type
_entity.pdbx_description
1 polymer ?
#
loop_
_entity_poly.entity_id
_entity_poly.type
_entity_poly.pdbx_seq_one_letter_code
_entity_poly.pdbx_strand_id
1 'polypeptide(L)'
;MPPTSPVRKNRRKLASTTDADYERRIQEALEGLHSGRFAGVVQASRVMRLRIGKGSRAIAASKQQLLTPEQEQVLVDWCNLRSSAATPNHPRDIAAQAFQISGKMPGIHWAERFLTRHSDKLVLAKSHHVDPKRAENFNEDTITHYFNLREETETKFGPFPPEHNWNLDEKGSQNGGGRKGDGQKFIFSVEDKDRYRQHSDSYNN
;
A
#
# COMPACT_ATOMS: atom_id res chain seq x y z
N MET A 1 -19.77 1.03 -60.63
CA MET A 1 -18.33 0.71 -60.46
C MET A 1 -18.06 0.57 -58.97
N PRO A 2 -17.58 -0.58 -58.47
CA PRO A 2 -17.20 -0.69 -57.07
C PRO A 2 -15.82 -0.04 -56.85
N PRO A 3 -15.59 0.61 -55.70
CA PRO A 3 -14.30 1.21 -55.38
C PRO A 3 -13.27 0.10 -55.14
N THR A 4 -12.11 0.24 -55.79
CA THR A 4 -10.95 -0.64 -55.62
C THR A 4 -10.46 -0.63 -54.17
N SER A 5 -10.51 -1.78 -53.51
CA SER A 5 -9.94 -2.01 -52.17
C SER A 5 -8.46 -1.61 -52.13
N PRO A 6 -7.98 -0.95 -51.05
CA PRO A 6 -6.59 -0.52 -50.96
C PRO A 6 -5.65 -1.73 -50.84
N VAL A 7 -4.65 -1.77 -51.72
CA VAL A 7 -3.57 -2.75 -51.71
C VAL A 7 -2.89 -2.75 -50.34
N ARG A 8 -2.99 -3.87 -49.60
CA ARG A 8 -2.29 -4.05 -48.32
C ARG A 8 -0.78 -3.97 -48.57
N LYS A 9 -0.12 -2.91 -48.06
CA LYS A 9 1.34 -2.80 -48.09
C LYS A 9 1.94 -4.00 -47.36
N ASN A 10 2.70 -4.83 -48.08
CA ASN A 10 3.42 -5.96 -47.51
C ASN A 10 4.36 -5.47 -46.38
N ARG A 11 4.06 -5.86 -45.15
CA ARG A 11 4.93 -5.62 -43.99
C ARG A 11 6.21 -6.43 -44.20
N ARG A 12 7.32 -5.76 -44.52
CA ARG A 12 8.64 -6.41 -44.58
C ARG A 12 8.97 -7.01 -43.21
N LYS A 13 9.42 -8.27 -43.20
CA LYS A 13 9.76 -9.02 -41.99
C LYS A 13 10.95 -8.34 -41.29
N LEU A 14 10.87 -8.20 -39.96
CA LEU A 14 11.97 -7.66 -39.14
C LEU A 14 13.12 -8.66 -39.09
N ALA A 15 14.33 -8.15 -38.91
CA ALA A 15 15.53 -8.95 -38.69
C ALA A 15 15.40 -9.77 -37.39
N SER A 16 15.87 -11.01 -37.42
CA SER A 16 16.04 -11.80 -36.20
C SER A 16 17.20 -11.25 -35.37
N THR A 17 17.09 -11.31 -34.05
CA THR A 17 18.21 -11.00 -33.15
C THR A 17 19.34 -12.04 -33.25
N THR A 18 19.06 -13.20 -33.84
CA THR A 18 20.04 -14.27 -34.11
C THR A 18 20.65 -14.20 -35.51
N ASP A 19 20.33 -13.16 -36.29
CA ASP A 19 20.92 -12.94 -37.61
C ASP A 19 22.38 -12.48 -37.45
N ALA A 20 23.31 -13.06 -38.20
CA ALA A 20 24.74 -12.72 -38.14
C ALA A 20 24.99 -11.23 -38.47
N ASP A 21 24.09 -10.63 -39.26
CA ASP A 21 24.15 -9.23 -39.65
C ASP A 21 23.43 -8.29 -38.66
N TYR A 22 22.83 -8.80 -37.58
CA TYR A 22 22.02 -8.02 -36.66
C TYR A 22 22.83 -6.91 -35.97
N GLU A 23 24.03 -7.25 -35.46
CA GLU A 23 24.93 -6.31 -34.81
C GLU A 23 25.43 -5.21 -35.77
N ARG A 24 25.78 -5.59 -37.00
CA ARG A 24 26.18 -4.64 -38.05
C ARG A 24 25.07 -3.63 -38.35
N ARG A 25 23.82 -4.10 -38.43
CA ARG A 25 22.64 -3.22 -38.64
C ARG A 25 22.41 -2.28 -37.46
N ILE A 26 22.68 -2.70 -36.22
CA ILE A 26 22.61 -1.84 -35.03
C ILE A 26 23.67 -0.73 -35.11
N GLN A 27 24.93 -1.07 -35.41
CA GLN A 27 26.01 -0.09 -35.51
C GLN A 27 25.72 0.95 -36.61
N GLU A 28 25.30 0.49 -37.79
CA GLU A 28 24.95 1.39 -38.90
C GLU A 28 23.72 2.27 -38.59
N ALA A 29 22.75 1.75 -37.83
CA ALA A 29 21.63 2.54 -37.32
C ALA A 29 22.08 3.63 -36.33
N LEU A 30 23.01 3.31 -35.42
CA LEU A 30 23.55 4.24 -34.43
C LEU A 30 24.39 5.34 -35.09
N GLU A 31 25.25 4.98 -36.04
CA GLU A 31 26.02 5.94 -36.84
C GLU A 31 25.11 6.85 -37.67
N GLY A 32 24.05 6.27 -38.27
CA GLY A 32 23.05 7.04 -39.00
C GLY A 32 22.26 8.01 -38.12
N LEU A 33 22.05 7.69 -36.84
CA LEU A 33 21.45 8.61 -35.87
C LEU A 33 22.44 9.72 -35.47
N HIS A 34 23.70 9.38 -35.18
CA HIS A 34 24.73 10.35 -34.82
C HIS A 34 25.04 11.34 -35.95
N SER A 35 25.08 10.86 -37.19
CA SER A 35 25.34 11.67 -38.38
C SER A 35 24.11 12.46 -38.88
N GLY A 36 22.95 12.33 -38.22
CA GLY A 36 21.71 12.98 -38.63
C GLY A 36 21.05 12.41 -39.89
N ARG A 37 21.55 11.29 -40.43
CA ARG A 37 21.00 10.58 -41.60
C ARG A 37 19.58 10.08 -41.35
N PHE A 38 19.25 9.74 -40.12
CA PHE A 38 17.89 9.36 -39.70
C PHE A 38 17.31 10.42 -38.77
N ALA A 39 16.06 10.84 -39.02
CA ALA A 39 15.37 11.82 -38.16
C ALA A 39 15.08 11.31 -36.75
N GLY A 40 15.20 9.99 -36.51
CA GLY A 40 15.03 9.40 -35.19
C GLY A 40 15.03 7.87 -35.22
N VAL A 41 14.97 7.27 -34.02
CA VAL A 41 15.11 5.83 -33.81
C VAL A 41 14.09 5.01 -34.63
N VAL A 42 12.87 5.55 -34.81
CA VAL A 42 11.81 4.88 -35.60
C VAL A 42 12.15 4.80 -37.08
N GLN A 43 12.78 5.84 -37.65
CA GLN A 43 13.21 5.84 -39.05
C GLN A 43 14.39 4.89 -39.23
N ALA A 44 15.40 4.97 -38.35
CA ALA A 44 16.55 4.08 -38.36
C ALA A 44 16.13 2.61 -38.26
N SER A 45 15.21 2.28 -37.36
CA SER A 45 14.74 0.90 -37.18
C SER A 45 13.96 0.37 -38.39
N ARG A 46 13.19 1.22 -39.08
CA ARG A 46 12.45 0.83 -40.29
C ARG A 46 13.39 0.54 -41.45
N VAL A 47 14.40 1.38 -41.65
CA VAL A 47 15.40 1.22 -42.70
C VAL A 47 16.24 -0.03 -42.43
N MET A 48 16.77 -0.18 -41.21
CA MET A 48 17.62 -1.30 -40.80
C MET A 48 16.85 -2.57 -40.40
N ARG A 49 15.51 -2.55 -40.49
CA ARG A 49 14.61 -3.66 -40.12
C ARG A 49 14.82 -4.17 -38.69
N LEU A 50 15.24 -3.29 -37.79
CA LEU A 50 15.49 -3.58 -36.39
C LEU A 50 14.18 -3.53 -35.58
N ARG A 51 14.09 -4.41 -34.58
CA ARG A 51 12.98 -4.40 -33.63
C ARG A 51 13.26 -3.31 -32.59
N ILE A 52 12.38 -2.34 -32.49
CA ILE A 52 12.45 -1.36 -31.39
C ILE A 52 12.08 -2.10 -30.10
N GLY A 53 13.01 -2.14 -29.16
CA GLY A 53 12.72 -2.62 -27.81
C GLY A 53 11.62 -1.77 -27.18
N LYS A 54 10.58 -2.40 -26.65
CA LYS A 54 9.67 -1.69 -25.76
C LYS A 54 10.48 -1.37 -24.50
N GLY A 55 10.46 -0.11 -24.05
CA GLY A 55 11.05 0.26 -22.77
C GLY A 55 10.54 -0.63 -21.64
N SER A 56 11.25 -0.64 -20.50
CA SER A 56 10.83 -1.45 -19.34
C SER A 56 9.36 -1.20 -19.01
N ARG A 57 8.60 -2.30 -18.85
CA ARG A 57 7.18 -2.24 -18.48
C ARG A 57 6.97 -1.45 -17.18
N ALA A 58 7.95 -1.52 -16.26
CA ALA A 58 7.92 -0.76 -15.01
C ALA A 58 7.99 0.76 -15.26
N ILE A 59 8.87 1.21 -16.15
CA ILE A 59 9.00 2.64 -16.50
C ILE A 59 7.72 3.14 -17.18
N ALA A 60 7.16 2.35 -18.08
CA ALA A 60 5.90 2.69 -18.73
C ALA A 60 4.73 2.75 -17.73
N ALA A 61 4.67 1.81 -16.79
CA ALA A 61 3.64 1.77 -15.75
C ALA A 61 3.74 2.94 -14.77
N SER A 62 4.96 3.33 -14.35
CA SER A 62 5.19 4.48 -13.48
C SER A 62 4.66 5.78 -14.10
N LYS A 63 4.88 5.99 -15.40
CA LYS A 63 4.34 7.15 -16.14
C LYS A 63 2.80 7.17 -16.26
N GLN A 64 2.15 6.04 -16.00
CA GLN A 64 0.70 5.87 -16.07
C GLN A 64 0.04 5.78 -14.69
N GLN A 65 0.80 5.98 -13.61
CA GLN A 65 0.24 5.97 -12.27
C GLN A 65 -0.69 7.16 -12.04
N LEU A 66 -1.67 6.95 -11.16
CA LEU A 66 -2.66 7.96 -10.80
C LEU A 66 -2.05 9.12 -10.04
N LEU A 67 -1.06 8.81 -9.19
CA LEU A 67 -0.39 9.73 -8.27
C LEU A 67 1.09 9.79 -8.63
N THR A 68 1.72 10.92 -8.32
CA THR A 68 3.18 11.05 -8.40
C THR A 68 3.84 10.25 -7.25
N PRO A 69 5.13 9.89 -7.37
CA PRO A 69 5.84 9.21 -6.30
C PRO A 69 5.76 9.93 -4.95
N GLU A 70 5.80 11.27 -4.96
CA GLU A 70 5.72 12.10 -3.76
C GLU A 70 4.31 12.04 -3.15
N GLN A 71 3.27 12.11 -3.97
CA GLN A 71 1.88 11.97 -3.53
C GLN A 71 1.59 10.57 -2.95
N GLU A 72 2.14 9.51 -3.57
CA GLU A 72 2.05 8.17 -3.01
C GLU A 72 2.76 8.07 -1.66
N GLN A 73 3.95 8.69 -1.51
CA GLN A 73 4.68 8.67 -0.24
C GLN A 73 3.90 9.36 0.88
N VAL A 74 3.25 10.50 0.61
CA VAL A 74 2.37 11.17 1.59
C VAL A 74 1.22 10.25 2.03
N LEU A 75 0.62 9.48 1.10
CA LEU A 75 -0.41 8.51 1.45
C LEU A 75 0.13 7.37 2.32
N VAL A 76 1.36 6.90 2.06
CA VAL A 76 2.02 5.89 2.89
C VAL A 76 2.25 6.43 4.30
N ASP A 77 2.78 7.63 4.44
CA ASP A 77 3.04 8.27 5.74
C ASP A 77 1.72 8.46 6.51
N TRP A 78 0.65 8.83 5.81
CA TRP A 78 -0.69 8.93 6.38
C TRP A 78 -1.22 7.57 6.88
N CYS A 79 -1.00 6.48 6.13
CA CYS A 79 -1.37 5.14 6.57
C CYS A 79 -0.61 4.73 7.84
N ASN A 80 0.68 5.02 7.90
CA ASN A 80 1.52 4.71 9.07
C ASN A 80 1.04 5.46 10.32
N LEU A 81 0.76 6.77 10.18
CA LEU A 81 0.20 7.58 11.26
C LEU A 81 -1.15 7.04 11.76
N ARG A 82 -2.04 6.68 10.83
CA ARG A 82 -3.36 6.13 11.18
C ARG A 82 -3.25 4.75 11.84
N SER A 83 -2.28 3.93 11.41
CA SER A 83 -1.95 2.64 12.05
C SER A 83 -1.52 2.86 13.50
N SER A 84 -0.54 3.74 13.74
CA SER A 84 -0.02 4.00 15.09
C SER A 84 -1.07 4.63 16.01
N ALA A 85 -2.00 5.40 15.45
CA ALA A 85 -3.14 5.96 16.18
C ALA A 85 -4.30 4.96 16.38
N ALA A 86 -4.13 3.67 16.06
CA ALA A 86 -5.17 2.65 16.12
C ALA A 86 -6.46 3.02 15.35
N THR A 87 -6.32 3.80 14.27
CA THR A 87 -7.40 4.21 13.35
C THR A 87 -7.09 3.83 11.88
N PRO A 88 -6.72 2.56 11.62
CA PRO A 88 -6.16 2.12 10.34
C PRO A 88 -7.15 2.25 9.18
N ASN A 89 -6.62 2.39 7.96
CA ASN A 89 -7.42 2.75 6.77
C ASN A 89 -8.02 1.51 6.15
N HIS A 90 -9.29 1.57 5.76
CA HIS A 90 -9.81 0.57 4.84
C HIS A 90 -9.28 0.86 3.42
N PRO A 91 -9.04 -0.16 2.56
CA PRO A 91 -8.57 0.06 1.18
C PRO A 91 -9.46 1.02 0.36
N ARG A 92 -10.76 1.04 0.66
CA ARG A 92 -11.72 1.98 0.03
C ARG A 92 -11.44 3.43 0.42
N ASP A 93 -11.02 3.68 1.66
CA ASP A 93 -10.71 5.03 2.14
C ASP A 93 -9.45 5.57 1.45
N ILE A 94 -8.44 4.72 1.25
CA ILE A 94 -7.23 5.09 0.51
C ILE A 94 -7.55 5.42 -0.94
N ALA A 95 -8.42 4.63 -1.58
CA ALA A 95 -8.89 4.96 -2.93
C ALA A 95 -9.65 6.30 -2.95
N ALA A 96 -10.51 6.57 -1.95
CA ALA A 96 -11.19 7.85 -1.85
C ALA A 96 -10.20 9.02 -1.65
N GLN A 97 -9.16 8.85 -0.84
CA GLN A 97 -8.11 9.86 -0.67
C GLN A 97 -7.32 10.09 -1.97
N ALA A 98 -6.99 9.02 -2.70
CA ALA A 98 -6.32 9.13 -4.00
C ALA A 98 -7.19 9.86 -5.03
N PHE A 99 -8.51 9.69 -4.99
CA PHE A 99 -9.44 10.48 -5.78
C PHE A 99 -9.37 11.97 -5.42
N GLN A 100 -9.38 12.31 -4.13
CA GLN A 100 -9.28 13.70 -3.67
C GLN A 100 -7.98 14.38 -4.13
N ILE A 101 -6.86 13.64 -4.11
CA ILE A 101 -5.55 14.17 -4.52
C ILE A 101 -5.46 14.33 -6.05
N SER A 102 -5.91 13.32 -6.80
CA SER A 102 -5.70 13.27 -8.27
C SER A 102 -6.84 13.88 -9.08
N GLY A 103 -8.03 14.07 -8.49
CA GLY A 103 -9.27 14.42 -9.18
C GLY A 103 -9.80 13.33 -10.13
N LYS A 104 -9.20 12.13 -10.12
CA LYS A 104 -9.50 11.05 -11.06
C LYS A 104 -9.87 9.79 -10.29
N MET A 105 -10.92 9.11 -10.74
CA MET A 105 -11.39 7.90 -10.09
C MET A 105 -10.34 6.78 -10.17
N PRO A 106 -9.86 6.25 -9.03
CA PRO A 106 -9.00 5.08 -9.03
C PRO A 106 -9.75 3.85 -9.55
N GLY A 107 -9.05 3.00 -10.28
CA GLY A 107 -9.60 1.71 -10.69
C GLY A 107 -9.85 0.77 -9.51
N ILE A 108 -10.68 -0.26 -9.71
CA ILE A 108 -11.08 -1.24 -8.69
C ILE A 108 -9.86 -1.90 -8.00
N HIS A 109 -8.81 -2.19 -8.77
CA HIS A 109 -7.58 -2.82 -8.26
C HIS A 109 -6.50 -1.81 -7.84
N TRP A 110 -6.80 -0.52 -7.82
CA TRP A 110 -5.78 0.49 -7.55
C TRP A 110 -5.22 0.37 -6.13
N ALA A 111 -6.08 0.20 -5.12
CA ALA A 111 -5.67 0.04 -3.73
C ALA A 111 -4.83 -1.24 -3.50
N GLU A 112 -5.21 -2.35 -4.13
CA GLU A 112 -4.44 -3.60 -4.10
C GLU A 112 -3.04 -3.39 -4.69
N ARG A 113 -2.95 -2.76 -5.86
CA ARG A 113 -1.66 -2.48 -6.51
C ARG A 113 -0.84 -1.47 -5.72
N PHE A 114 -1.46 -0.49 -5.06
CA PHE A 114 -0.79 0.46 -4.17
C PHE A 114 -0.10 -0.30 -3.03
N LEU A 115 -0.82 -1.22 -2.38
CA LEU A 115 -0.25 -2.07 -1.33
C LEU A 115 0.85 -2.99 -1.84
N THR A 116 0.73 -3.52 -3.07
CA THR A 116 1.82 -4.30 -3.68
C THR A 116 3.07 -3.47 -3.94
N ARG A 117 2.93 -2.17 -4.28
CA ARG A 117 4.07 -1.28 -4.50
C ARG A 117 4.80 -0.92 -3.22
N HIS A 118 4.07 -0.85 -2.10
CA HIS A 118 4.56 -0.41 -0.80
C HIS A 118 4.50 -1.54 0.25
N SER A 119 4.69 -2.79 -0.19
CA SER A 119 4.57 -3.98 0.67
C SER A 119 5.70 -4.10 1.71
N ASP A 120 6.77 -3.33 1.52
CA ASP A 120 7.86 -3.14 2.47
C ASP A 120 7.43 -2.32 3.69
N LYS A 121 6.45 -1.41 3.52
CA LYS A 121 5.99 -0.48 4.56
C LYS A 121 4.59 -0.80 5.07
N LEU A 122 3.71 -1.32 4.21
CA LEU A 122 2.29 -1.50 4.50
C LEU A 122 1.84 -2.95 4.33
N VAL A 123 0.91 -3.36 5.19
CA VAL A 123 0.29 -4.69 5.15
C VAL A 123 -1.23 -4.59 5.29
N LEU A 124 -1.94 -5.45 4.55
CA LEU A 124 -3.39 -5.61 4.70
C LEU A 124 -3.68 -6.77 5.65
N ALA A 125 -4.17 -6.46 6.84
CA ALA A 125 -4.36 -7.45 7.91
C ALA A 125 -5.67 -7.26 8.67
N LYS A 126 -6.07 -8.28 9.43
CA LYS A 126 -7.18 -8.17 10.38
C LYS A 126 -6.72 -7.35 11.59
N SER A 127 -7.61 -6.52 12.10
CA SER A 127 -7.36 -5.71 13.28
C SER A 127 -7.63 -6.48 14.57
N HIS A 128 -6.91 -6.13 15.63
CA HIS A 128 -7.25 -6.45 17.01
C HIS A 128 -8.05 -5.29 17.61
N HIS A 129 -9.18 -5.60 18.23
CA HIS A 129 -10.03 -4.57 18.80
C HIS A 129 -9.45 -4.09 20.12
N VAL A 130 -9.33 -2.78 20.25
CA VAL A 130 -9.08 -2.12 21.53
C VAL A 130 -10.37 -1.45 21.94
N ASP A 131 -10.84 -1.77 23.15
CA ASP A 131 -11.93 -1.04 23.78
C ASP A 131 -11.45 0.39 24.08
N PRO A 132 -12.06 1.43 23.50
CA PRO A 132 -11.66 2.82 23.73
C PRO A 132 -11.66 3.20 25.22
N LYS A 133 -12.62 2.70 26.01
CA LYS A 133 -12.69 2.97 27.45
C LYS A 133 -11.48 2.38 28.18
N ARG A 134 -11.04 1.20 27.72
CA ARG A 134 -9.84 0.56 28.25
C ARG A 134 -8.58 1.33 27.86
N ALA A 135 -8.52 1.85 26.63
CA ALA A 135 -7.39 2.68 26.19
C ALA A 135 -7.33 4.02 26.94
N GLU A 136 -8.48 4.65 27.20
CA GLU A 136 -8.58 5.94 27.89
C GLU A 136 -8.21 5.85 29.38
N ASN A 137 -8.68 4.81 30.06
CA ASN A 137 -8.42 4.61 31.49
C ASN A 137 -7.04 3.98 31.78
N PHE A 138 -6.36 3.43 30.77
CA PHE A 138 -5.00 2.89 30.91
C PHE A 138 -3.96 3.97 30.60
N ASN A 139 -4.06 5.11 31.28
CA ASN A 139 -3.11 6.21 31.16
C ASN A 139 -1.97 6.09 32.18
N GLU A 140 -0.79 6.59 31.80
CA GLU A 140 0.44 6.46 32.60
C GLU A 140 0.29 7.12 33.98
N ASP A 141 -0.36 8.28 34.04
CA ASP A 141 -0.55 9.04 35.28
C ASP A 141 -1.40 8.28 36.30
N THR A 142 -2.50 7.66 35.86
CA THR A 142 -3.40 6.89 36.73
C THR A 142 -2.72 5.62 37.22
N ILE A 143 -1.98 4.95 36.34
CA ILE A 143 -1.21 3.75 36.68
C ILE A 143 -0.10 4.10 37.68
N THR A 144 0.67 5.14 37.41
CA THR A 144 1.75 5.62 38.28
C THR A 144 1.20 6.06 39.63
N HIS A 145 0.13 6.84 39.64
CA HIS A 145 -0.52 7.29 40.87
C HIS A 145 -0.98 6.11 41.74
N TYR A 146 -1.60 5.09 41.15
CA TYR A 146 -2.00 3.88 41.86
C TYR A 146 -0.80 3.16 42.49
N PHE A 147 0.28 2.95 41.74
CA PHE A 147 1.47 2.26 42.26
C PHE A 147 2.18 3.06 43.35
N ASN A 148 2.27 4.39 43.22
CA ASN A 148 2.81 5.26 44.26
C ASN A 148 2.00 5.15 45.56
N LEU A 149 0.66 5.21 45.46
CA LEU A 149 -0.22 5.10 46.63
C LEU A 149 -0.07 3.73 47.32
N ARG A 150 0.10 2.67 46.53
CA ARG A 150 0.34 1.32 47.04
C ARG A 150 1.69 1.24 47.77
N GLU A 151 2.76 1.78 47.18
CA GLU A 151 4.09 1.80 47.78
C GLU A 151 4.11 2.60 49.10
N GLU A 152 3.46 3.77 49.13
CA GLU A 152 3.30 4.56 50.35
C GLU A 152 2.57 3.77 51.45
N THR A 153 1.53 3.02 51.08
CA THR A 153 0.74 2.21 52.02
C THR A 153 1.56 1.04 52.55
N GLU A 154 2.28 0.32 51.69
CA GLU A 154 3.16 -0.78 52.10
C GLU A 154 4.33 -0.29 52.97
N THR A 155 4.85 0.91 52.70
CA THR A 155 5.89 1.55 53.54
C THR A 155 5.35 1.90 54.94
N LYS A 156 4.11 2.38 55.02
CA LYS A 156 3.51 2.84 56.28
C LYS A 156 2.99 1.71 57.16
N PHE A 157 2.44 0.66 56.57
CA PHE A 157 1.73 -0.40 57.29
C PHE A 157 2.38 -1.79 57.14
N GLY A 158 3.44 -1.91 56.35
CA GLY A 158 4.10 -3.17 56.03
C GLY A 158 3.60 -3.80 54.72
N PRO A 159 4.37 -4.75 54.15
CA PRO A 159 4.04 -5.36 52.86
C PRO A 159 2.75 -6.19 52.93
N PHE A 160 1.92 -6.09 51.90
CA PHE A 160 0.74 -6.94 51.79
C PHE A 160 1.16 -8.40 51.52
N PRO A 161 0.64 -9.38 52.28
CA PRO A 161 0.83 -10.78 51.95
C PRO A 161 0.37 -11.06 50.50
N PRO A 162 1.13 -11.84 49.71
CA PRO A 162 0.74 -12.18 48.33
C PRO A 162 -0.65 -12.82 48.25
N GLU A 163 -1.04 -13.55 49.29
CA GLU A 163 -2.34 -14.20 49.46
C GLU A 163 -3.53 -13.22 49.51
N HIS A 164 -3.27 -11.94 49.79
CA HIS A 164 -4.30 -10.89 49.85
C HIS A 164 -4.39 -10.07 48.56
N ASN A 165 -3.50 -10.31 47.59
CA ASN A 165 -3.58 -9.69 46.27
C ASN A 165 -4.56 -10.47 45.38
N TRP A 166 -5.84 -10.24 45.60
CA TRP A 166 -6.90 -10.82 44.77
C TRP A 166 -7.13 -9.95 43.53
N ASN A 167 -6.98 -10.52 42.33
CA ASN A 167 -7.51 -9.89 41.13
C ASN A 167 -8.99 -10.23 41.02
N LEU A 168 -9.86 -9.23 41.15
CA LEU A 168 -11.26 -9.34 40.76
C LEU A 168 -11.34 -9.13 39.26
N ASP A 169 -10.96 -10.16 38.49
CA ASP A 169 -11.30 -10.20 37.06
C ASP A 169 -12.82 -10.39 36.97
N GLU A 170 -13.49 -9.44 36.35
CA GLU A 170 -14.89 -9.57 36.03
C GLU A 170 -15.01 -10.65 34.94
N LYS A 171 -15.31 -11.88 35.35
CA LYS A 171 -15.78 -12.90 34.39
C LYS A 171 -17.14 -12.48 33.89
N GLY A 172 -17.15 -11.75 32.77
CA GLY A 172 -18.37 -11.49 32.01
C GLY A 172 -19.09 -12.81 31.72
N SER A 173 -20.33 -12.93 32.16
CA SER A 173 -21.23 -13.98 31.70
C SER A 173 -21.52 -13.72 30.22
N GLN A 174 -20.84 -14.44 29.32
CA GLN A 174 -21.05 -14.29 27.88
C GLN A 174 -22.36 -14.99 27.46
N ASN A 175 -23.49 -14.35 27.77
CA ASN A 175 -24.79 -14.76 27.29
C ASN A 175 -24.99 -14.27 25.86
N GLY A 176 -24.63 -15.11 24.89
CA GLY A 176 -25.01 -14.95 23.49
C GLY A 176 -23.88 -14.50 22.54
N GLY A 177 -23.59 -15.38 21.58
CA GLY A 177 -23.11 -14.99 20.25
C GLY A 177 -21.61 -14.70 20.13
N GLY A 178 -20.84 -15.72 19.78
CA GLY A 178 -19.58 -15.50 19.06
C GLY A 178 -19.88 -14.80 17.73
N ARG A 179 -19.86 -13.46 17.74
CA ARG A 179 -20.06 -12.66 16.54
C ARG A 179 -18.88 -12.94 15.61
N LYS A 180 -19.13 -13.63 14.49
CA LYS A 180 -18.18 -13.68 13.39
C LYS A 180 -17.96 -12.23 12.95
N GLY A 181 -16.80 -11.66 13.27
CA GLY A 181 -16.41 -10.37 12.73
C GLY A 181 -16.44 -10.42 11.20
N ASP A 182 -16.73 -9.30 10.55
CA ASP A 182 -16.97 -9.15 9.10
C ASP A 182 -15.75 -9.53 8.21
N GLY A 183 -14.70 -10.13 8.79
CA GLY A 183 -13.49 -10.55 8.08
C GLY A 183 -12.71 -9.41 7.44
N GLN A 184 -13.16 -8.17 7.63
CA GLN A 184 -12.60 -6.96 7.06
C GLN A 184 -11.13 -6.82 7.45
N LYS A 185 -10.35 -6.34 6.49
CA LYS A 185 -8.93 -6.07 6.66
C LYS A 185 -8.68 -4.58 6.50
N PHE A 186 -7.77 -4.08 7.31
CA PHE A 186 -7.31 -2.71 7.31
C PHE A 186 -5.83 -2.65 6.99
N ILE A 187 -5.40 -1.48 6.57
CA ILE A 187 -4.02 -1.18 6.19
C ILE A 187 -3.27 -0.77 7.46
N PHE A 188 -2.21 -1.51 7.76
CA PHE A 188 -1.33 -1.27 8.89
C PHE A 188 0.09 -1.01 8.39
N SER A 189 0.88 -0.33 9.23
CA SER A 189 2.33 -0.36 9.09
C SER A 189 2.82 -1.79 9.29
N VAL A 190 3.84 -2.21 8.55
CA VAL A 190 4.52 -3.50 8.77
C VAL A 190 5.16 -3.58 10.16
N GLU A 191 5.53 -2.42 10.74
CA GLU A 191 6.10 -2.32 12.08
C GLU A 191 5.06 -2.55 13.18
N ASP A 192 3.79 -2.28 12.90
CA ASP A 192 2.67 -2.47 13.81
C ASP A 192 2.25 -3.95 13.84
N LYS A 193 2.87 -4.71 14.73
CA LYS A 193 2.63 -6.16 14.88
C LYS A 193 1.28 -6.46 15.52
N ASP A 194 0.84 -5.60 16.43
CA ASP A 194 -0.38 -5.81 17.22
C ASP A 194 -1.64 -5.36 16.48
N ARG A 195 -1.51 -4.43 15.50
CA ARG A 195 -2.56 -4.08 14.54
C ARG A 195 -3.85 -3.67 15.22
N TYR A 196 -3.73 -2.78 16.18
CA TYR A 196 -4.84 -2.32 16.97
C TYR A 196 -5.79 -1.43 16.17
N ARG A 197 -7.08 -1.57 16.47
CA ARG A 197 -8.13 -0.68 15.96
C ARG A 197 -9.07 -0.34 17.09
N GLN A 198 -9.29 0.95 17.30
CA GLN A 198 -10.32 1.45 18.20
C GLN A 198 -11.69 1.02 17.67
N HIS A 199 -12.48 0.38 18.54
CA HIS A 199 -13.85 -0.02 18.23
C HIS A 199 -14.82 0.88 18.98
N SER A 200 -15.54 1.77 18.29
CA SER A 200 -16.64 2.50 18.92
C SER A 200 -17.89 1.61 18.95
N ASP A 201 -18.25 1.09 20.11
CA ASP A 201 -19.62 0.62 20.37
C ASP A 201 -20.51 1.86 20.52
N SER A 202 -21.04 2.34 19.39
CA SER A 202 -22.09 3.35 19.41
C SER A 202 -23.39 2.69 19.87
N TYR A 203 -23.67 2.72 21.18
CA TYR A 203 -25.04 2.62 21.67
C TYR A 203 -25.73 3.94 21.37
N ASN A 204 -26.34 4.05 20.19
CA ASN A 204 -27.37 5.05 19.93
C ASN A 204 -28.67 4.55 20.58
N ASN A 205 -29.01 5.13 21.72
CA ASN A 205 -30.36 5.56 22.12
C ASN A 205 -30.29 6.37 23.41
#